data_AF-A0A966IY18-F1
#
_entry.id   AF-A0A966IY18-F1
#
_cell.length_a   1.000
_cell.length_b   1.000
_cell.length_c   1.000
_cell.angle_alpha   90.00
_cell.angle_beta   90.00
_cell.angle_gamma   90.00
#
_symmetry.space_group_name_H-M   'P 1'
#
loop_
_entity.id
_entity.type
_entity.pdbx_description
1 polymer ?
#
loop_
_entity_poly.entity_id
_entity_poly.type
_entity_poly.pdbx_seq_one_letter_code
_entity_poly.pdbx_strand_id
1 'polypeptide(L)'
;MNIKKTKIGVLGGSFDPAHKGHLVISKEAKKIFKLKYVVWAITRQNPFKKNNPQNLKERLKDCKKTIGLNKFIKVKFYEDVIKSNKT
;
A
#
# COMPACT_ATOMS: atom_id res chain seq x y z
N MET A 1 10.37 -22.78 22.93
CA MET A 1 9.73 -21.45 22.81
C MET A 1 8.84 -21.43 21.57
N ASN A 2 7.56 -21.06 21.71
CA ASN A 2 6.64 -20.99 20.56
C ASN A 2 6.71 -19.58 19.95
N ILE A 3 7.39 -19.43 18.81
CA ILE A 3 7.57 -18.11 18.16
C ILE A 3 6.26 -17.70 17.49
N LYS A 4 5.57 -16.72 18.08
CA LYS A 4 4.32 -16.17 17.54
C LYS A 4 4.61 -15.31 16.30
N LYS A 5 4.46 -15.89 15.10
CA LYS A 5 4.67 -15.18 13.82
C LYS A 5 3.55 -14.16 13.57
N THR A 6 3.91 -12.93 13.23
CA THR A 6 2.96 -11.89 12.80
C THR A 6 2.77 -11.95 11.30
N LYS A 7 1.55 -12.26 10.83
CA LYS A 7 1.22 -12.30 9.40
C LYS A 7 0.91 -10.89 8.89
N ILE A 8 1.61 -10.43 7.86
CA ILE A 8 1.47 -9.10 7.25
C ILE A 8 1.33 -9.29 5.74
N GLY A 9 0.39 -8.58 5.13
CA GLY A 9 0.29 -8.50 3.66
C GLY A 9 0.92 -7.22 3.15
N VAL A 10 1.52 -7.26 1.96
CA VAL A 10 2.04 -6.07 1.27
C VAL A 10 1.37 -5.97 -0.09
N LEU A 11 0.70 -4.85 -0.34
CA LEU A 11 0.11 -4.48 -1.62
C LEU A 11 0.94 -3.33 -2.19
N GLY A 12 1.78 -3.63 -3.17
CA GLY A 12 2.59 -2.65 -3.88
C GLY A 12 1.85 -2.04 -5.08
N GLY A 13 2.09 -0.77 -5.36
CA GLY A 13 1.57 -0.11 -6.55
C GLY A 13 1.74 1.40 -6.52
N SER A 14 1.36 2.06 -7.62
CA SER A 14 1.44 3.53 -7.71
C SER A 14 0.32 4.22 -6.93
N PHE A 15 -0.85 3.59 -6.75
CA PHE A 15 -2.05 4.17 -6.11
C PHE A 15 -2.40 5.56 -6.67
N ASP A 16 -2.57 5.63 -7.98
CA ASP A 16 -2.73 6.88 -8.75
C ASP A 16 -4.05 6.89 -9.55
N PRO A 17 -5.20 7.23 -8.93
CA PRO A 17 -5.40 7.40 -7.49
C PRO A 17 -5.75 6.07 -6.79
N ALA A 18 -5.75 6.09 -5.45
CA ALA A 18 -6.31 4.98 -4.69
C ALA A 18 -7.83 4.90 -4.88
N HIS A 19 -8.36 3.69 -5.09
CA HIS A 19 -9.80 3.47 -5.31
C HIS A 19 -10.33 2.23 -4.55
N LYS A 20 -11.65 1.99 -4.62
CA LYS A 20 -12.36 0.92 -3.91
C LYS A 20 -11.78 -0.48 -4.15
N GLY A 21 -11.33 -0.78 -5.36
CA GLY A 21 -10.66 -2.05 -5.68
C GLY A 21 -9.48 -2.39 -4.74
N HIS A 22 -8.59 -1.44 -4.44
CA HIS A 22 -7.48 -1.66 -3.50
C HIS A 22 -7.98 -2.02 -2.10
N LEU A 23 -9.05 -1.35 -1.64
CA LEU A 23 -9.66 -1.60 -0.34
C LEU A 23 -10.29 -3.00 -0.27
N VAL A 24 -11.02 -3.40 -1.31
CA VAL A 24 -11.68 -4.71 -1.39
C VAL A 24 -10.65 -5.83 -1.34
N ILE A 25 -9.63 -5.79 -2.20
CA ILE A 25 -8.54 -6.79 -2.20
C ILE A 25 -7.84 -6.86 -0.84
N SER A 26 -7.60 -5.72 -0.20
CA SER A 26 -6.95 -5.69 1.13
C SER A 26 -7.82 -6.32 2.23
N LYS A 27 -9.15 -6.12 2.17
CA LYS A 27 -10.10 -6.73 3.11
C LYS A 27 -10.16 -8.25 2.91
N GLU A 28 -10.29 -8.71 1.67
CA GLU A 28 -10.34 -10.13 1.35
C GLU A 28 -9.04 -10.85 1.72
N ALA A 29 -7.89 -10.28 1.35
CA ALA A 29 -6.59 -10.83 1.73
C ALA A 29 -6.41 -10.93 3.25
N LYS A 30 -6.84 -9.91 4.01
CA LYS A 30 -6.81 -9.96 5.48
C LYS A 30 -7.64 -11.12 6.03
N LYS A 31 -8.84 -11.35 5.49
CA LYS A 31 -9.76 -12.41 5.92
C LYS A 31 -9.19 -13.79 5.58
N ILE A 32 -8.86 -14.03 4.30
CA ILE A 32 -8.41 -15.33 3.78
C ILE A 32 -7.11 -15.78 4.44
N PHE A 33 -6.13 -14.86 4.54
CA PHE A 33 -4.80 -15.20 5.06
C PHE A 33 -4.64 -14.95 6.57
N LYS A 34 -5.69 -14.50 7.26
CA LYS A 34 -5.70 -14.15 8.69
C LYS A 34 -4.58 -13.14 9.03
N LEU A 35 -4.45 -12.08 8.24
CA LEU A 35 -3.39 -11.08 8.40
C LEU A 35 -3.66 -10.17 9.59
N LYS A 36 -2.61 -9.76 10.31
CA LYS A 36 -2.70 -8.73 11.34
C LYS A 36 -3.03 -7.37 10.69
N TYR A 37 -2.28 -7.01 9.65
CA TYR A 37 -2.48 -5.79 8.88
C TYR A 37 -1.97 -5.95 7.44
N VAL A 38 -2.38 -5.02 6.58
CA VAL A 38 -1.92 -4.89 5.20
C VAL A 38 -1.15 -3.59 5.06
N VAL A 39 -0.01 -3.61 4.38
CA VAL A 39 0.75 -2.43 4.02
C VAL A 39 0.44 -2.07 2.58
N TRP A 40 -0.02 -0.84 2.34
CA TRP A 40 -0.04 -0.24 1.01
C TRP A 40 1.32 0.40 0.80
N ALA A 41 2.17 -0.25 0.01
CA ALA A 41 3.50 0.22 -0.34
C ALA A 41 3.40 1.05 -1.62
N ILE A 42 3.33 2.36 -1.46
CA ILE A 42 3.23 3.29 -2.59
C ILE A 42 4.59 3.40 -3.26
N THR A 43 4.62 3.32 -4.60
CA THR A 43 5.82 3.55 -5.39
C THR A 43 5.85 4.96 -5.96
N ARG A 44 7.03 5.56 -6.18
CA ARG A 44 7.15 6.93 -6.74
C ARG A 44 6.62 6.97 -8.16
N GLN A 45 7.03 6.02 -8.99
CA GLN A 45 6.69 5.78 -10.39
C GLN A 45 6.67 4.26 -10.65
N ASN A 46 6.01 3.85 -11.73
CA ASN A 46 6.14 2.51 -12.25
C ASN A 46 7.07 2.59 -13.48
N PRO A 47 8.21 1.88 -13.51
CA PRO A 47 9.18 1.98 -14.61
C PRO A 47 8.60 1.57 -15.98
N PHE A 48 7.49 0.84 -16.00
CA PHE A 48 6.81 0.42 -17.24
C PHE A 48 5.76 1.43 -17.72
N LYS A 49 5.47 2.48 -16.95
CA LYS A 49 4.50 3.52 -17.32
C LYS A 49 5.24 4.80 -17.75
N LYS A 50 4.92 5.26 -18.95
CA LYS A 50 5.47 6.51 -19.52
C LYS A 50 4.96 7.77 -18.80
N ASN A 51 3.79 7.69 -18.17
CA ASN A 51 3.18 8.85 -17.52
C ASN A 51 3.75 9.02 -16.11
N ASN A 52 4.05 10.27 -15.77
CA ASN A 52 4.34 10.62 -14.38
C ASN A 52 3.05 10.49 -13.57
N PRO A 53 3.08 9.75 -12.45
CA PRO A 53 1.93 9.69 -11.57
C PRO A 53 1.67 11.06 -10.91
N GLN A 54 0.47 11.24 -10.36
CA GLN A 54 0.15 12.41 -9.55
C GLN A 54 1.17 12.58 -8.41
N ASN A 55 1.18 13.80 -7.86
CA ASN A 55 2.08 14.14 -6.76
C ASN A 55 1.94 13.11 -5.62
N LEU A 56 3.07 12.67 -5.06
CA LEU A 56 3.06 11.69 -3.97
C LEU A 56 2.17 12.13 -2.80
N LYS A 57 2.14 13.43 -2.48
CA LYS A 57 1.27 13.97 -1.42
C LYS A 57 -0.21 13.78 -1.72
N GLU A 58 -0.63 13.97 -2.97
CA GLU A 58 -2.01 13.78 -3.41
C GLU A 58 -2.40 12.30 -3.34
N ARG A 59 -1.55 11.43 -3.86
CA ARG A 59 -1.77 9.97 -3.78
C ARG A 59 -1.84 9.47 -2.33
N LEU A 60 -1.01 9.99 -1.43
CA LEU A 60 -1.09 9.69 0.00
C LEU A 60 -2.41 10.20 0.61
N LYS A 61 -2.91 11.35 0.18
CA LYS A 61 -4.22 11.89 0.60
C LYS A 61 -5.36 11.00 0.10
N ASP A 62 -5.32 10.57 -1.15
CA ASP A 62 -6.32 9.66 -1.72
C ASP A 62 -6.29 8.29 -1.06
N CYS A 63 -5.11 7.77 -0.73
CA CYS A 63 -4.97 6.55 0.07
C CYS A 63 -5.66 6.69 1.42
N LYS A 64 -5.38 7.78 2.15
CA LYS A 64 -6.02 8.05 3.45
C LYS A 64 -7.55 8.16 3.32
N LYS A 65 -8.04 8.87 2.31
CA LYS A 65 -9.47 9.01 2.02
C LYS A 65 -10.12 7.65 1.72
N THR A 66 -9.47 6.83 0.89
CA THR A 66 -9.97 5.51 0.48
C THR A 66 -9.99 4.52 1.65
N ILE A 67 -8.99 4.57 2.52
CA ILE A 67 -8.90 3.69 3.70
C ILE A 67 -9.95 4.06 4.75
N GLY A 68 -10.25 5.35 4.93
CA GLY A 68 -11.20 5.82 5.94
C GLY A 68 -10.83 5.29 7.33
N LEU A 69 -11.78 4.61 8.00
CA LEU A 69 -11.60 4.07 9.35
C LEU A 69 -10.88 2.72 9.42
N ASN A 70 -10.43 2.16 8.28
CA ASN A 70 -9.82 0.83 8.23
C ASN A 70 -8.37 0.84 8.78
N LYS A 71 -8.22 0.86 10.11
CA LYS A 71 -6.91 0.91 10.81
C LYS A 71 -5.98 -0.26 10.53
N PHE A 72 -6.47 -1.36 9.95
CA PHE A 72 -5.65 -2.51 9.58
C PHE A 72 -4.84 -2.27 8.30
N ILE A 73 -5.09 -1.18 7.57
CA ILE A 73 -4.30 -0.80 6.39
C ILE A 73 -3.32 0.29 6.79
N LYS A 74 -2.04 0.07 6.49
CA LYS A 74 -0.96 1.03 6.75
C LYS A 74 -0.40 1.53 5.42
N VAL A 75 -0.53 2.83 5.17
CA VAL A 75 0.09 3.45 3.99
C VAL A 75 1.54 3.79 4.29
N LYS A 76 2.45 3.34 3.44
CA LYS A 76 3.89 3.57 3.60
C LYS A 76 4.54 3.88 2.26
N PHE A 77 5.46 4.83 2.30
CA PHE A 77 6.37 5.15 1.22
C PHE A 77 7.77 4.80 1.72
N TYR A 78 8.38 3.77 1.12
CA TYR A 78 9.65 3.22 1.61
C TYR A 78 10.86 3.65 0.79
N GLU A 79 10.65 4.24 -0.39
CA GLU A 79 11.73 4.51 -1.34
C GLU A 79 12.76 5.51 -0.82
N ASP A 80 12.36 6.46 0.02
CA ASP A 80 13.29 7.38 0.67
C ASP A 80 14.22 6.67 1.66
N VAL A 81 13.75 5.57 2.26
CA VAL A 81 14.54 4.76 3.20
C VAL A 81 15.54 3.89 2.45
N ILE A 82 15.10 3.28 1.36
CA ILE A 82 15.91 2.32 0.60
C ILE A 82 16.76 2.98 -0.49
N LYS A 83 16.61 4.29 -0.73
CA LYS A 83 17.29 5.05 -1.80
C LYS A 83 17.15 4.37 -3.16
N SER A 84 15.93 3.95 -3.50
CA SER A 84 15.65 3.28 -4.78
C SER A 84 15.69 4.27 -5.94
N ASN A 85 16.44 3.92 -6.99
CA ASN A 85 16.56 4.72 -8.22
C ASN A 85 15.67 4.18 -9.35
N LYS A 86 14.93 3.09 -9.13
CA LYS A 86 14.22 2.32 -10.18
C LYS A 86 12.70 2.32 -10.05
N THR A 87 12.20 3.05 -9.08
CA THR A 87 10.78 3.15 -8.74
C THR A 87 10.48 4.59 -8.44
#